data_AF-A0AAI8WCK3-F1
#
_entry.id   AF-A0AAI8WCK3-F1
#
_cell.length_a   1.000
_cell.length_b   1.000
_cell.length_c   1.000
_cell.angle_alpha   90.00
_cell.angle_beta   90.00
_cell.angle_gamma   90.00
#
_symmetry.space_group_name_H-M   'P 1'
#
loop_
_entity.id
_entity.type
_entity.pdbx_description
1 polymer ?
#
loop_
_entity_poly.entity_id
_entity_poly.type
_entity_poly.pdbx_seq_one_letter_code
_entity_poly.pdbx_strand_id
1 'polypeptide(L)'
;MANRIQEIALTEKQLGKKIKAVFNMERDMYVNGNQLRGRIFTASSAEQRDFEIYVPNLRNSQSFVGRKEIRLIEPVVRVNAKRNNIGNSRSLDLVVYAKRLEVVQGG
;
A
#
# COMPACT_ATOMS: atom_id res chain seq x y z
N MET A 1 -7.70 -7.72 -20.80
CA MET A 1 -8.66 -6.96 -19.96
C MET A 1 -7.87 -6.15 -18.94
N ALA A 2 -7.79 -4.83 -19.12
CA ALA A 2 -7.12 -3.95 -18.17
C ALA A 2 -8.02 -3.79 -16.94
N ASN A 3 -7.51 -4.13 -15.76
CA ASN A 3 -8.16 -3.84 -14.48
C ASN A 3 -8.32 -2.31 -14.37
N ARG A 4 -9.46 -1.75 -14.80
CA ARG A 4 -9.82 -0.35 -14.54
C ARG A 4 -10.19 -0.24 -13.06
N ILE A 5 -9.19 0.04 -12.23
CA ILE A 5 -9.35 0.31 -10.81
C ILE A 5 -9.81 1.77 -10.69
N GLN A 6 -11.00 2.01 -10.13
CA GLN A 6 -11.44 3.35 -9.76
C GLN A 6 -10.63 3.83 -8.54
N GLU A 7 -9.98 4.98 -8.66
CA GLU A 7 -9.21 5.60 -7.58
C GLU A 7 -10.18 6.18 -6.55
N ILE A 8 -10.14 5.67 -5.31
CA ILE A 8 -10.87 6.27 -4.18
C ILE A 8 -9.83 6.98 -3.32
N ALA A 9 -9.91 8.31 -3.25
CA ALA A 9 -9.07 9.08 -2.35
C ALA A 9 -9.37 8.68 -0.90
N LEU A 10 -8.36 8.23 -0.17
CA LEU A 10 -8.50 7.98 1.25
C LEU A 10 -8.35 9.28 2.02
N THR A 11 -9.22 9.49 2.99
CA THR A 11 -8.97 10.47 4.04
C THR A 11 -8.23 9.79 5.18
N GLU A 12 -7.37 10.54 5.89
CA GLU A 12 -6.59 10.05 7.06
C GLU A 12 -7.46 9.34 8.11
N LYS A 13 -8.77 9.61 8.13
CA LYS A 13 -9.75 8.98 9.02
C LYS A 13 -9.92 7.46 8.80
N GLN A 14 -9.59 6.93 7.62
CA GLN A 14 -9.84 5.52 7.27
C GLN A 14 -8.65 4.60 7.49
N LEU A 15 -7.42 5.08 7.29
CA LEU A 15 -6.21 4.27 7.54
C LEU A 15 -5.65 4.46 8.96
N GLY A 16 -6.11 5.47 9.69
CA GLY A 16 -5.56 5.78 11.00
C GLY A 16 -4.31 6.66 10.95
N LYS A 17 -4.03 7.34 12.07
CA LYS A 17 -2.92 8.31 12.17
C LYS A 17 -1.55 7.67 12.33
N LYS A 18 -1.48 6.48 12.93
CA LYS A 18 -0.22 5.77 13.23
C LYS A 18 -0.20 4.43 12.51
N ILE A 19 0.38 4.43 11.31
CA ILE A 19 0.50 3.24 10.49
C ILE A 19 1.87 2.60 10.75
N LYS A 20 1.88 1.30 11.00
CA LYS A 20 3.11 0.51 11.10
C LYS A 20 3.20 -0.44 9.92
N ALA A 21 4.33 -0.43 9.22
CA ALA A 21 4.56 -1.26 8.05
C ALA A 21 5.85 -2.09 8.16
N VAL A 22 5.91 -3.16 7.38
CA VAL A 22 7.08 -4.01 7.15
C VAL A 22 7.32 -4.06 5.65
N PHE A 23 8.57 -3.84 5.23
CA PHE A 23 8.94 -4.06 3.83
C PHE A 23 8.84 -5.54 3.47
N ASN A 24 8.19 -5.85 2.36
CA ASN A 24 8.01 -7.22 1.89
C ASN A 24 8.90 -7.50 0.67
N MET A 25 8.64 -6.82 -0.45
CA MET A 25 9.36 -7.06 -1.70
C MET A 25 9.29 -5.88 -2.66
N GLU A 26 10.13 -5.91 -3.69
CA GLU A 26 9.98 -5.08 -4.88
C GLU A 26 9.16 -5.81 -5.94
N ARG A 27 8.27 -5.09 -6.62
CA ARG A 27 7.40 -5.67 -7.66
C ARG A 27 7.11 -4.68 -8.77
N ASP A 28 7.09 -5.18 -9.99
CA ASP A 28 6.56 -4.45 -11.15
C ASP A 28 5.02 -4.54 -11.18
N MET A 29 4.35 -3.40 -11.25
CA MET A 29 2.89 -3.31 -11.32
C MET A 29 2.46 -2.35 -12.42
N TYR A 30 1.34 -2.66 -13.08
CA TYR A 30 0.73 -1.75 -14.04
C TYR A 30 -0.17 -0.76 -13.30
N VAL A 31 0.21 0.51 -13.32
CA VAL A 31 -0.54 1.62 -12.73
C VAL A 31 -0.95 2.57 -13.85
N ASN A 32 -2.25 2.75 -14.04
CA ASN A 32 -2.82 3.61 -15.08
C ASN A 32 -2.27 3.31 -16.49
N GLY A 33 -2.05 2.03 -16.78
CA GLY A 33 -1.52 1.55 -18.07
C GLY A 33 0.01 1.52 -18.17
N ASN A 34 0.73 2.12 -17.23
CA ASN A 34 2.20 2.15 -17.22
C ASN A 34 2.75 1.09 -16.26
N GLN A 35 3.74 0.32 -16.72
CA GLN A 35 4.47 -0.60 -15.85
C GLN A 35 5.46 0.19 -14.99
N LEU A 36 5.27 0.13 -13.67
CA LEU A 36 6.11 0.80 -12.69
C LEU A 36 6.71 -0.21 -11.72
N ARG A 37 8.02 -0.12 -11.49
CA ARG A 37 8.68 -0.85 -10.41
C ARG A 37 8.48 -0.12 -9.09
N GLY A 38 8.02 -0.82 -8.06
CA GLY A 38 7.75 -0.24 -6.75
C GLY A 38 8.02 -1.21 -5.61
N ARG A 39 7.74 -0.77 -4.39
CA ARG A 39 7.88 -1.57 -3.17
C ARG A 39 6.52 -1.88 -2.57
N ILE A 40 6.38 -3.10 -2.06
CA ILE A 40 5.22 -3.58 -1.34
C ILE A 40 5.56 -3.65 0.14
N PHE A 41 4.66 -3.13 0.96
CA PHE A 41 4.74 -3.19 2.40
C PHE A 41 3.46 -3.82 2.96
N THR A 42 3.60 -4.66 3.98
CA THR A 42 2.46 -5.08 4.79
C THR A 42 2.31 -4.13 5.95
N ALA A 43 1.13 -3.53 6.10
CA ALA A 43 0.88 -2.47 7.06
C ALA A 43 -0.37 -2.73 7.90
N SER A 44 -0.42 -2.07 9.06
CA SER A 44 -1.60 -2.02 9.90
C SER A 44 -1.64 -0.74 10.71
N SER A 45 -2.81 -0.37 11.17
CA SER A 45 -3.08 0.68 12.14
C SER A 45 -4.09 0.19 13.19
N ALA A 46 -4.52 1.08 14.08
CA ALA A 46 -5.58 0.75 15.05
C ALA A 46 -6.94 0.60 14.36
N GLU A 47 -7.18 1.38 13.31
CA GLU A 47 -8.43 1.47 12.56
C GLU A 47 -8.53 0.43 11.45
N GLN A 48 -7.40 0.04 10.85
CA GLN A 48 -7.37 -0.97 9.80
C GLN A 48 -6.24 -1.97 10.04
N ARG A 49 -6.61 -3.24 10.18
CA ARG A 49 -5.65 -4.33 10.30
C ARG A 49 -5.22 -4.82 8.92
N ASP A 50 -3.96 -5.17 8.83
CA ASP A 50 -3.40 -6.02 7.78
C ASP A 50 -3.86 -5.62 6.35
N PHE A 51 -3.24 -4.56 5.82
CA PHE A 51 -3.41 -4.07 4.45
C PHE A 51 -2.06 -3.98 3.73
N GLU A 52 -2.07 -4.00 2.40
CA GLU A 52 -0.85 -3.79 1.61
C GLU A 52 -0.70 -2.33 1.22
N ILE A 53 0.54 -1.87 1.16
CA ILE A 53 0.89 -0.56 0.61
C ILE A 53 1.81 -0.79 -0.57
N TYR A 54 1.42 -0.30 -1.74
CA TYR A 54 2.29 -0.22 -2.90
C TYR A 54 2.77 1.21 -3.09
N VAL A 55 4.09 1.37 -3.15
CA VAL A 55 4.76 2.65 -3.44
C VAL A 55 5.49 2.53 -4.77
N PRO A 56 5.07 3.24 -5.82
CA PRO A 56 5.74 3.23 -7.12
C PRO A 56 7.09 3.92 -7.02
N ASN A 57 8.01 3.58 -7.92
CA ASN A 57 9.36 4.13 -8.00
C ASN A 57 10.19 3.89 -6.71
N LEU A 58 11.29 3.16 -6.86
CA LEU A 58 12.16 2.80 -5.73
C LEU A 58 12.77 3.99 -5.00
N ARG A 59 12.74 5.20 -5.57
CA ARG A 59 13.17 6.44 -4.90
C ARG A 59 12.13 7.01 -3.93
N ASN A 60 10.87 6.63 -4.07
CA ASN A 60 9.77 7.15 -3.27
C ASN A 60 9.54 6.39 -1.95
N SER A 61 10.38 5.41 -1.66
CA SER A 61 10.39 4.74 -0.37
C SER A 61 11.80 4.27 -0.07
N GLN A 62 12.03 3.75 1.12
CA GLN A 62 13.22 2.97 1.44
C GLN A 62 12.79 1.55 1.79
N SER A 63 13.62 0.55 1.48
CA SER A 63 13.51 -0.74 2.16
C SER A 63 14.01 -0.57 3.60
N PHE A 64 13.40 -1.29 4.53
CA PHE A 64 13.80 -1.26 5.94
C PHE A 64 13.54 -2.59 6.60
N VAL A 65 14.33 -2.89 7.65
CA VAL A 65 14.23 -4.13 8.40
C VAL A 65 13.26 -3.95 9.58
N GLY A 66 12.38 -4.92 9.76
CA GLY A 66 11.40 -4.98 10.85
C GLY A 66 10.18 -4.09 10.63
N ARG A 67 9.34 -4.01 11.68
CA ARG A 67 8.10 -3.21 11.67
C ARG A 67 8.40 -1.80 12.13
N LYS A 68 8.16 -0.81 11.27
CA LYS A 68 8.43 0.61 11.51
C LYS A 68 7.16 1.43 11.41
N GLU A 69 7.09 2.51 12.17
CA GLU A 69 6.05 3.54 11.98
C GLU A 69 6.38 4.33 10.72
N ILE A 70 5.36 4.54 9.89
CA ILE A 70 5.51 5.16 8.58
C ILE A 70 4.48 6.26 8.37
N ARG A 71 4.83 7.20 7.50
CA ARG A 71 3.94 8.23 6.98
C ARG A 71 3.76 8.03 5.49
N LEU A 72 2.52 8.10 5.04
CA LEU A 72 2.17 8.06 3.62
C LEU A 72 1.93 9.46 3.10
N ILE A 73 2.46 9.76 1.93
CA ILE A 73 2.25 11.02 1.21
C ILE A 73 1.36 10.72 0.01
N GLU A 74 0.26 11.47 -0.10
CA GLU A 74 -0.79 11.28 -1.11
C GLU A 74 -1.31 9.81 -1.17
N PRO A 75 -1.81 9.23 -0.06
CA PRO A 75 -2.38 7.88 -0.08
C PRO A 75 -3.75 7.85 -0.80
N VAL A 76 -3.91 6.87 -1.68
CA VAL A 76 -5.13 6.58 -2.43
C VAL A 76 -5.45 5.10 -2.25
N VAL A 77 -6.68 4.72 -1.91
CA VAL A 77 -7.05 3.30 -1.91
C VAL A 77 -7.40 2.83 -3.30
N ARG A 78 -6.82 1.69 -3.62
CA ARG A 78 -7.17 0.90 -4.79
C ARG A 78 -7.77 -0.40 -4.26
N VAL A 79 -9.10 -0.47 -4.23
CA VAL A 79 -9.78 -1.74 -3.97
C VAL A 79 -9.43 -2.67 -5.12
N ASN A 80 -8.77 -3.79 -4.81
CA ASN A 80 -8.38 -4.74 -5.83
C ASN A 80 -9.63 -5.53 -6.26
N ALA A 81 -10.29 -5.05 -7.32
CA ALA A 81 -11.50 -5.67 -7.88
C ALA A 81 -11.29 -7.08 -8.47
N LYS A 82 -10.09 -7.68 -8.37
CA LYS A 82 -9.81 -9.01 -8.94
C LYS A 82 -10.38 -10.18 -8.13
N ARG A 83 -11.11 -9.94 -7.03
CA ARG A 83 -11.50 -11.02 -6.09
C ARG A 83 -12.96 -11.09 -5.68
N ASN A 84 -13.88 -10.57 -6.49
CA ASN A 84 -15.30 -10.87 -6.29
C ASN A 84 -15.71 -12.28 -6.73
N ASN A 85 -14.78 -13.23 -7.06
CA ASN A 85 -15.23 -14.54 -7.53
C ASN A 85 -14.35 -15.81 -7.43
N ILE A 86 -13.20 -15.85 -6.73
CA ILE A 86 -12.47 -17.15 -6.61
C ILE A 86 -11.74 -17.30 -5.26
N GLY A 87 -12.26 -18.24 -4.44
CA GLY A 87 -11.48 -19.20 -3.64
C GLY A 87 -10.46 -18.70 -2.61
N ASN A 88 -10.86 -18.71 -1.34
CA ASN A 88 -10.09 -19.20 -0.19
C ASN A 88 -8.57 -18.87 -0.08
N SER A 89 -8.18 -17.60 -0.12
CA SER A 89 -6.86 -17.19 0.44
C SER A 89 -7.01 -15.93 1.26
N ARG A 90 -6.49 -15.93 2.50
CA ARG A 90 -6.52 -14.81 3.45
C ARG A 90 -5.57 -13.67 3.02
N SER A 91 -5.79 -13.10 1.83
CA SER A 91 -4.94 -12.06 1.25
C SER A 91 -5.60 -10.70 1.42
N LEU A 92 -5.14 -9.96 2.45
CA LEU A 92 -5.27 -8.52 2.71
C LEU A 92 -6.19 -7.77 1.73
N ASP A 93 -7.44 -7.55 2.13
CA ASP A 93 -8.52 -7.04 1.26
C ASP A 93 -8.32 -5.60 0.76
N LEU A 94 -7.32 -4.88 1.29
CA LEU A 94 -7.07 -3.47 1.01
C LEU A 94 -5.64 -3.26 0.48
N VAL A 95 -5.53 -2.67 -0.71
CA VAL A 95 -4.27 -2.18 -1.26
C VAL A 95 -4.29 -0.66 -1.30
N VAL A 96 -3.39 -0.05 -0.54
CA VAL A 96 -3.16 1.39 -0.51
C VAL A 96 -2.05 1.72 -1.51
N TYR A 97 -2.36 2.57 -2.47
CA TYR A 97 -1.36 3.21 -3.31
C TYR A 97 -0.90 4.49 -2.61
N ALA A 98 0.39 4.66 -2.38
CA ALA A 98 0.92 5.92 -1.88
C ALA A 98 2.02 6.42 -2.79
N LYS A 99 2.03 7.72 -3.10
CA LYS A 99 3.06 8.30 -3.96
C LYS A 99 4.44 8.19 -3.32
N ARG A 100 4.52 8.38 -2.00
CA ARG A 100 5.76 8.26 -1.22
C ARG A 100 5.47 7.70 0.17
N LEU A 101 6.43 6.95 0.71
CA LEU A 101 6.41 6.42 2.08
C LEU A 101 7.69 6.84 2.78
N GLU A 102 7.54 7.39 3.98
CA GLU A 102 8.64 7.83 4.84
C GLU A 102 8.60 7.07 6.16
N VAL A 103 9.75 6.60 6.62
CA VAL A 103 9.88 6.00 7.96
C VAL A 103 9.92 7.15 8.96
N VAL A 104 9.01 7.11 9.95
CA VAL A 104 9.05 8.04 11.07
C VAL A 104 10.19 7.56 11.96
N GLN A 105 11.37 8.19 11.83
CA GLN A 105 12.45 7.99 12.80
C GLN A 105 11.97 8.63 14.10
N GLY A 106 11.71 7.79 15.11
CA GLY A 106 11.63 8.28 16.48
C GLY A 106 12.99 8.89 16.82
N GLY A 107 12.99 10.20 17.08
CA GLY A 107 14.10 10.84 17.79
C GLY A 107 14.22 10.31 19.21
#